data_AF-A0A0L8GSE5-F1
#
_entry.id   AF-A0A0L8GSE5-F1
#
_cell.length_a   1.000
_cell.length_b   1.000
_cell.length_c   1.000
_cell.angle_alpha   90.00
_cell.angle_beta   90.00
_cell.angle_gamma   90.00
#
_symmetry.space_group_name_H-M   'P 1'
#
loop_
_entity.id
_entity.type
_entity.pdbx_description
1 polymer ?
#
loop_
_entity_poly.entity_id
_entity_poly.type
_entity_poly.pdbx_seq_one_letter_code
_entity_poly.pdbx_strand_id
1 'polypeptide(L)'
;QNVEHLIWAEEKCKIILSGLIFERCRNVLPSTIVKKYYDDCLNDACGCDNGRGGDCLCTAIANFATECTFLGVPTRWRTQSLC
;
A
#
# COMPACT_ATOMS: atom_id res chain seq x y z
N GLN A 1 8.04 15.43 -12.06
CA GLN A 1 7.95 14.38 -11.03
C GLN A 1 9.37 13.98 -10.65
N ASN A 2 9.68 13.94 -9.36
CA ASN A 2 11.00 13.54 -8.88
C ASN A 2 11.14 12.01 -9.04
N VAL A 3 11.97 11.57 -9.99
CA VAL A 3 12.05 10.16 -10.44
C VAL A 3 12.43 9.20 -9.30
N GLU A 4 13.27 9.63 -8.37
CA GLU A 4 13.67 8.82 -7.21
C GLU A 4 12.50 8.52 -6.26
N HIS A 5 11.57 9.47 -6.12
CA HIS A 5 10.39 9.30 -5.27
C HIS A 5 9.41 8.27 -5.85
N LEU A 6 9.34 8.17 -7.18
CA LEU A 6 8.54 7.16 -7.87
C LEU A 6 9.09 5.76 -7.65
N ILE A 7 10.41 5.57 -7.79
CA ILE A 7 11.05 4.26 -7.56
C ILE A 7 10.82 3.79 -6.11
N TRP A 8 10.96 4.71 -5.15
CA TRP A 8 10.69 4.40 -3.75
C TRP A 8 9.23 4.04 -3.50
N ALA A 9 8.28 4.80 -4.08
CA ALA A 9 6.86 4.53 -3.97
C ALA A 9 6.48 3.16 -4.57
N GLU A 10 6.98 2.85 -5.77
CA GLU A 10 6.77 1.55 -6.42
C GLU A 10 7.27 0.40 -5.55
N GLU A 11 8.48 0.52 -5.01
CA GLU A 11 9.05 -0.54 -4.18
C GLU A 11 8.25 -0.78 -2.91
N LYS A 12 7.75 0.27 -2.26
CA LYS A 12 6.97 0.15 -1.03
C LYS A 12 5.52 -0.28 -1.27
N CYS A 13 4.87 0.24 -2.31
CA CYS A 13 3.47 -0.08 -2.63
C CYS A 13 3.30 -1.50 -3.21
N LYS A 14 4.36 -2.15 -3.71
CA LYS A 14 4.33 -3.55 -4.18
C LYS A 14 3.77 -4.54 -3.16
N ILE A 15 3.83 -4.24 -1.86
CA ILE A 15 3.22 -5.09 -0.82
C ILE A 15 1.73 -5.36 -1.09
N ILE A 16 1.00 -4.38 -1.66
CA ILE A 16 -0.41 -4.50 -2.03
C ILE A 16 -0.59 -5.56 -3.14
N LEU A 17 0.29 -5.56 -4.16
CA LEU A 17 0.19 -6.45 -5.32
C LEU A 17 0.74 -7.86 -5.08
N SER A 18 1.91 -7.97 -4.45
CA SER A 18 2.66 -9.24 -4.35
C SER A 18 3.05 -9.63 -2.93
N GLY A 19 2.85 -8.75 -1.94
CA GLY A 19 3.19 -9.04 -0.55
C GLY A 19 2.38 -10.21 -0.01
N LEU A 20 3.06 -11.22 0.55
CA LEU A 20 2.43 -12.42 1.14
C LEU A 20 1.44 -12.06 2.25
N ILE A 21 1.67 -10.96 2.97
CA ILE A 21 0.80 -10.49 4.05
C ILE A 21 -0.65 -10.22 3.58
N PHE A 22 -0.82 -9.84 2.32
CA PHE A 22 -2.12 -9.51 1.72
C PHE A 22 -2.63 -10.59 0.76
N GLU A 23 -1.95 -11.72 0.62
CA GLU A 23 -2.33 -12.78 -0.32
C GLU A 23 -3.78 -13.25 -0.13
N ARG A 24 -4.16 -13.56 1.11
CA ARG A 24 -5.54 -13.98 1.42
C ARG A 24 -6.56 -12.89 1.10
N CYS A 25 -6.23 -11.63 1.34
CA CYS A 25 -7.10 -10.50 1.03
C CYS A 25 -7.26 -10.28 -0.48
N ARG A 26 -6.18 -10.40 -1.26
CA ARG A 26 -6.24 -10.35 -2.72
C ARG A 26 -7.12 -11.44 -3.32
N ASN A 27 -7.16 -12.62 -2.71
CA ASN A 27 -7.98 -13.74 -3.19
C ASN A 27 -9.49 -13.51 -3.01
N VAL A 28 -9.90 -12.61 -2.12
CA VAL A 28 -11.31 -12.26 -1.88
C VAL A 28 -11.73 -10.96 -2.55
N LEU A 29 -10.81 -10.26 -3.21
CA LEU A 29 -11.05 -8.99 -3.89
C LEU A 29 -10.95 -9.13 -5.41
N PRO A 30 -11.75 -8.39 -6.19
CA PRO A 30 -11.51 -8.25 -7.62
C PRO A 30 -10.13 -7.63 -7.86
N SER A 31 -9.42 -8.11 -8.88
CA SER A 31 -8.08 -7.60 -9.24
C SER A 31 -8.09 -6.11 -9.57
N THR A 32 -9.20 -5.57 -10.08
CA THR A 32 -9.40 -4.14 -10.34
C THR A 32 -9.38 -3.30 -9.06
N ILE A 33 -9.92 -3.82 -7.96
CA ILE A 33 -9.89 -3.15 -6.64
C ILE A 33 -8.48 -3.16 -6.08
N VAL A 34 -7.77 -4.29 -6.16
CA VAL A 34 -6.37 -4.40 -5.73
C VAL A 34 -5.49 -3.41 -6.50
N LYS A 35 -5.69 -3.31 -7.82
CA LYS A 35 -4.97 -2.35 -8.67
C LYS A 35 -5.26 -0.91 -8.26
N LYS A 36 -6.52 -0.57 -7.99
CA LYS A 36 -6.89 0.78 -7.51
C LYS A 36 -6.13 1.16 -6.24
N TYR A 37 -6.08 0.28 -5.24
CA TYR A 37 -5.34 0.55 -4.00
C TYR A 37 -3.83 0.71 -4.24
N TYR A 38 -3.26 -0.02 -5.19
CA TYR A 38 -1.87 0.16 -5.60
C TYR A 38 -1.63 1.52 -6.26
N ASP A 39 -2.48 1.91 -7.20
CA ASP A 39 -2.39 3.19 -7.91
C ASP A 39 -2.57 4.38 -6.93
N ASP A 40 -3.52 4.26 -5.99
CA ASP A 40 -3.71 5.25 -4.91
C ASP A 40 -2.46 5.35 -4.03
N CYS A 41 -1.85 4.21 -3.65
CA CYS A 41 -0.61 4.19 -2.89
C CYS A 41 0.54 4.90 -3.60
N LEU A 42 0.70 4.69 -4.92
CA LEU A 42 1.71 5.39 -5.70
C LEU A 42 1.48 6.90 -5.70
N ASN A 43 0.24 7.33 -5.91
CA ASN A 43 -0.13 8.74 -5.94
C ASN A 43 0.13 9.42 -4.59
N ASP A 44 -0.30 8.79 -3.49
CA ASP A 44 -0.13 9.33 -2.12
C ASP A 44 1.34 9.37 -1.71
N ALA A 45 2.11 8.34 -2.05
CA ALA A 45 3.54 8.27 -1.76
C ALA A 45 4.38 9.24 -2.60
N CYS A 46 3.97 9.52 -3.84
CA CYS A 46 4.65 10.47 -4.72
C CYS A 46 4.27 11.93 -4.45
N GLY A 47 3.04 12.19 -4.01
CA GLY A 47 2.50 13.54 -3.79
C GLY A 47 2.89 14.18 -2.47
N CYS A 48 3.46 13.42 -1.53
CA CYS A 48 3.85 13.95 -0.23
C CYS A 48 5.26 14.57 -0.23
N ASP A 49 5.32 15.89 -0.44
CA ASP A 49 6.56 16.71 -0.47
C ASP A 49 7.12 17.07 0.93
N ASN A 50 6.60 16.52 2.03
CA ASN A 50 6.89 17.02 3.38
C ASN A 50 8.03 16.30 4.13
N GLY A 51 9.06 15.80 3.44
CA GLY A 51 10.26 15.23 4.09
C GLY A 51 10.02 13.98 4.95
N ARG A 52 8.81 13.42 4.91
CA ARG A 52 8.39 12.15 5.52
C ARG A 52 7.46 11.42 4.54
N GLY A 53 8.02 10.87 3.47
CA GLY A 53 7.26 10.00 2.56
C GLY A 53 6.58 8.82 3.29
N GLY A 54 7.12 8.42 4.46
CA GLY A 54 6.59 7.35 5.30
C GLY A 54 5.14 7.54 5.73
N ASP A 55 4.71 8.72 6.19
CA ASP A 55 3.38 8.88 6.79
C ASP A 55 2.24 8.70 5.78
N CYS A 56 2.43 9.21 4.54
CA CYS A 56 1.45 9.08 3.47
C CYS A 56 1.41 7.65 2.91
N LEU A 57 2.57 7.02 2.74
CA LEU A 57 2.67 5.60 2.40
C LEU A 57 1.95 4.72 3.44
N CYS A 58 2.19 4.96 4.73
CA CYS A 58 1.56 4.19 5.79
C CYS A 58 0.04 4.34 5.79
N THR A 59 -0.47 5.53 5.47
CA THR A 59 -1.91 5.77 5.34
C THR A 59 -2.49 4.99 4.16
N ALA A 60 -1.84 5.01 3.00
CA ALA A 60 -2.29 4.27 1.83
C ALA A 60 -2.32 2.74 2.06
N ILE A 61 -1.28 2.18 2.68
CA ILE A 61 -1.24 0.75 3.02
C ILE A 61 -2.28 0.41 4.11
N ALA A 62 -2.49 1.32 5.08
CA ALA A 62 -3.52 1.14 6.11
C ALA A 62 -4.93 1.07 5.50
N ASN A 63 -5.21 1.85 4.46
CA ASN A 63 -6.50 1.81 3.77
C ASN A 63 -6.76 0.42 3.18
N PHE A 64 -5.77 -0.17 2.49
CA PHE A 64 -5.92 -1.52 1.95
C PHE A 64 -6.07 -2.57 3.06
N ALA A 65 -5.30 -2.46 4.15
CA ALA A 65 -5.45 -3.36 5.29
C ALA A 65 -6.80 -3.25 6.01
N THR A 66 -7.38 -2.05 6.02
CA THR A 66 -8.72 -1.81 6.56
C THR A 66 -9.77 -2.50 5.70
N GLU A 67 -9.66 -2.42 4.36
CA GLU A 67 -10.51 -3.17 3.43
C GLU A 67 -10.44 -4.68 3.71
N CYS A 68 -9.22 -5.22 3.84
CA CYS A 68 -9.03 -6.63 4.19
C CYS A 68 -9.71 -7.02 5.51
N THR A 69 -9.68 -6.11 6.49
CA THR A 69 -10.33 -6.31 7.79
C THR A 69 -11.85 -6.32 7.66
N PHE A 70 -12.44 -5.43 6.85
CA PHE A 70 -13.88 -5.43 6.57
C PHE A 70 -14.35 -6.71 5.86
N LEU A 71 -13.48 -7.34 5.07
CA LEU A 71 -13.74 -8.62 4.41
C LEU A 71 -13.51 -9.83 5.33
N GLY A 72 -13.20 -9.62 6.61
CA GLY A 72 -12.95 -10.68 7.58
C GLY A 72 -11.56 -11.33 7.46
N VAL A 73 -10.61 -10.68 6.77
CA VAL A 73 -9.24 -11.15 6.54
C VAL A 73 -8.23 -10.14 7.13
N PRO A 74 -8.17 -9.94 8.45
CA PRO A 74 -7.27 -8.97 9.05
C PRO A 74 -5.80 -9.32 8.79
N THR A 75 -4.99 -8.33 8.42
CA THR A 75 -3.57 -8.50 8.10
C THR A 75 -2.67 -7.73 9.07
N ARG A 76 -1.56 -8.34 9.49
CA ARG A 76 -0.52 -7.68 10.32
C ARG A 76 0.63 -7.22 9.43
N TRP A 77 0.45 -6.08 8.78
CA TRP A 77 1.36 -5.56 7.75
C TRP A 77 2.45 -4.61 8.27
N ARG A 78 2.26 -4.05 9.47
CA ARG A 78 3.20 -3.14 10.12
C ARG A 78 4.46 -3.85 10.59
N THR A 79 5.63 -3.27 10.29
CA THR A 79 6.95 -3.80 10.68
C THR A 79 7.95 -2.66 10.93
N GLN A 80 9.07 -2.92 11.60
CA GLN A 80 10.11 -1.89 11.83
C GLN A 80 10.68 -1.25 10.54
N SER A 81 10.58 -1.95 9.40
CA SER A 81 11.06 -1.46 8.10
C SER A 81 9.93 -0.89 7.20
N LEU A 82 8.69 -0.97 7.67
CA LEU A 82 7.47 -0.52 7.00
C LEU A 82 6.41 -0.19 8.05
N CYS A 83 6.29 1.08 8.43
CA CYS A 83 5.22 1.59 9.31
C CYS A 83 5.04 0.82 10.62
#